data_AF-A0A954CAJ8-F1
#
_entry.id   AF-A0A954CAJ8-F1
#
_cell.length_a   1.000
_cell.length_b   1.000
_cell.length_c   1.000
_cell.angle_alpha   90.00
_cell.angle_beta   90.00
_cell.angle_gamma   90.00
#
_symmetry.space_group_name_H-M   'P 1'
#
loop_
_entity.id
_entity.type
_entity.pdbx_description
1 polymer ?
#
loop_
_entity_poly.entity_id
_entity_poly.type
_entity_poly.pdbx_seq_one_letter_code
_entity_poly.pdbx_strand_id
1 'polypeptide(L)'
;MPQPWTTTALPGASFGKAIVTDLPAAAFVAAAEADADCLVAALADGHGLMRLRGLGALSEEPELLLRLSRLFGDEVEDYRTTTTPKNMVHPDVPQIFVVSNTPPFSRPPPARPEPPLTADGALPVRFPHRIG
;
A
#
# COMPACT_ATOMS: atom_id res chain seq x y z
N MET A 1 30.20 3.06 -2.04
CA MET A 1 30.21 4.39 -1.38
C MET A 1 29.48 4.26 -0.05
N PRO A 2 29.73 5.11 0.96
CA PRO A 2 28.90 5.10 2.16
C PRO A 2 27.45 5.42 1.79
N GLN A 3 26.52 4.64 2.35
CA GLN A 3 25.08 4.81 2.16
C GLN A 3 24.63 6.17 2.72
N PRO A 4 23.78 6.95 2.02
CA PRO A 4 23.26 8.22 2.53
C PRO A 4 22.08 8.04 3.49
N TRP A 5 21.89 6.83 4.02
CA TRP A 5 20.92 6.49 5.03
C TRP A 5 21.51 5.48 6.03
N THR A 6 20.87 5.40 7.19
CA THR A 6 21.16 4.39 8.20
C THR A 6 19.91 3.59 8.53
N THR A 7 20.09 2.42 9.14
CA THR A 7 18.98 1.56 9.56
C THR A 7 18.96 1.44 11.09
N THR A 8 17.78 1.53 11.68
CA THR A 8 17.59 1.36 13.13
C THR A 8 16.47 0.37 13.39
N ALA A 9 16.46 -0.31 14.54
CA ALA A 9 15.29 -1.08 14.95
C ALA A 9 14.08 -0.16 15.18
N LEU A 10 12.87 -0.69 14.99
CA LEU A 10 11.66 0.02 15.37
C LEU A 10 11.52 0.09 16.90
N PRO A 11 11.25 1.28 17.49
CA PRO A 11 11.08 1.40 18.93
C PRO A 11 9.93 0.52 19.44
N GLY A 12 10.20 -0.28 20.48
CA GLY A 12 9.20 -1.14 21.12
C GLY A 12 8.79 -2.38 20.32
N ALA A 13 9.49 -2.72 19.23
CA ALA A 13 9.21 -3.89 18.42
C ALA A 13 10.40 -4.86 18.38
N SER A 14 10.12 -6.15 18.31
CA SER A 14 11.11 -7.21 18.08
C SER A 14 11.37 -7.48 16.59
N PHE A 15 10.65 -6.80 15.71
CA PHE A 15 10.79 -6.92 14.26
C PHE A 15 10.65 -5.55 13.61
N GLY A 16 11.13 -5.45 12.38
CA GLY A 16 11.09 -4.25 11.57
C GLY A 16 12.26 -3.30 11.76
N LYS A 17 12.63 -2.65 10.66
CA LYS A 17 13.67 -1.61 10.61
C LYS A 17 13.07 -0.27 10.19
N ALA A 18 13.66 0.83 10.65
CA ALA A 18 13.44 2.15 10.10
C ALA A 18 14.67 2.59 9.30
N ILE A 19 14.43 3.17 8.14
CA ILE A 19 15.45 3.91 7.40
C ILE A 19 15.43 5.35 7.90
N VAL A 20 16.62 5.88 8.22
CA VAL A 20 16.84 7.25 8.65
C VAL A 20 17.71 7.94 7.60
N THR A 21 17.16 8.98 6.98
CA THR A 21 17.82 9.77 5.95
C THR A 21 17.24 11.19 5.95
N ASP A 22 18.07 12.17 5.62
CA ASP A 22 17.66 13.56 5.40
C ASP A 22 17.42 13.87 3.91
N LEU A 23 17.53 12.86 3.04
CA LEU A 23 17.30 13.03 1.63
C LEU A 23 15.81 13.27 1.32
N PRO A 24 15.50 14.17 0.35
CA PRO A 24 14.16 14.25 -0.21
C PRO A 24 13.82 12.96 -0.96
N ALA A 25 12.54 12.64 -1.08
CA ALA A 25 12.07 11.35 -1.59
C ALA A 25 12.68 10.97 -2.96
N ALA A 26 12.72 11.89 -3.93
CA ALA A 26 13.28 11.62 -5.25
C ALA A 26 14.79 11.30 -5.20
N ALA A 27 15.55 12.02 -4.36
CA ALA A 27 16.97 11.76 -4.17
C ALA A 27 17.21 10.46 -3.41
N PHE A 28 16.35 10.13 -2.43
CA PHE A 28 16.37 8.85 -1.76
C PHE A 28 16.13 7.70 -2.74
N VAL A 29 15.10 7.77 -3.59
CA VAL A 29 14.82 6.74 -4.60
C VAL A 29 15.98 6.58 -5.58
N ALA A 30 16.58 7.68 -6.05
CA ALA A 30 17.75 7.62 -6.93
C ALA A 30 18.97 6.97 -6.26
N ALA A 31 19.21 7.28 -4.98
CA ALA A 31 20.29 6.66 -4.23
C ALA A 31 20.01 5.17 -3.92
N ALA A 32 18.75 4.82 -3.68
CA ALA A 32 18.26 3.46 -3.51
C ALA A 32 18.43 2.61 -4.77
N GLU A 33 18.15 3.16 -5.96
CA GLU A 33 18.39 2.49 -7.24
C GLU A 33 19.87 2.23 -7.50
N ALA A 34 20.77 3.08 -6.99
CA ALA A 34 22.22 2.89 -7.13
C ALA A 34 22.77 1.75 -6.26
N ASP A 35 22.04 1.33 -5.21
CA ASP A 35 22.41 0.23 -4.32
C ASP A 35 21.15 -0.44 -3.74
N ALA A 36 20.45 -1.19 -4.60
CA ALA A 36 19.19 -1.86 -4.25
C ALA A 36 19.37 -2.94 -3.17
N ASP A 37 20.50 -3.66 -3.21
CA ASP A 37 20.81 -4.76 -2.31
C ASP A 37 20.76 -4.34 -0.83
N CYS A 38 21.18 -3.10 -0.53
CA CYS A 38 21.13 -2.58 0.82
C CYS A 38 19.70 -2.48 1.38
N LEU A 39 18.73 -2.06 0.56
CA LEU A 39 17.34 -1.95 1.00
C LEU A 39 16.67 -3.31 1.12
N VAL A 40 16.98 -4.23 0.22
CA VAL A 40 16.50 -5.62 0.29
C VAL A 40 17.05 -6.30 1.55
N ALA A 41 18.35 -6.11 1.84
CA ALA A 41 18.96 -6.61 3.06
C ALA A 41 18.35 -5.98 4.32
N ALA A 42 18.11 -4.67 4.33
CA ALA A 42 17.45 -3.99 5.45
C ALA A 42 16.03 -4.50 5.71
N LEU A 43 15.28 -4.84 4.66
CA LEU A 43 13.96 -5.45 4.77
C LEU A 43 14.04 -6.88 5.33
N ALA A 44 15.01 -7.68 4.87
CA ALA A 44 15.25 -9.03 5.36
C ALA A 44 15.66 -9.02 6.85
N ASP A 45 16.60 -8.16 7.24
CA ASP A 45 17.03 -7.93 8.63
C ASP A 45 15.91 -7.40 9.51
N GLY A 46 14.93 -6.70 8.91
CA GLY A 46 13.71 -6.26 9.55
C GLY A 46 12.62 -7.32 9.65
N HIS A 47 12.90 -8.57 9.26
CA HIS A 47 11.92 -9.66 9.20
C HIS A 47 10.67 -9.30 8.39
N GLY A 48 10.87 -8.62 7.25
CA GLY A 48 9.80 -8.29 6.30
C GLY A 48 9.07 -6.99 6.57
N LEU A 49 9.48 -6.19 7.56
CA LEU A 49 8.93 -4.86 7.80
C LEU A 49 10.02 -3.79 7.72
N MET A 50 9.77 -2.76 6.90
CA MET A 50 10.64 -1.59 6.81
C MET A 50 9.80 -0.31 6.80
N ARG A 51 10.19 0.67 7.62
CA ARG A 51 9.55 1.98 7.69
C ARG A 51 10.45 3.05 7.08
N LEU A 52 9.93 3.72 6.07
CA LEU A 52 10.53 4.90 5.45
C LEU A 52 9.77 6.15 5.93
N ARG A 53 10.48 7.24 6.19
CA ARG A 53 9.90 8.56 6.54
C ARG A 53 10.30 9.58 5.48
N GLY A 54 9.60 10.71 5.43
CA GLY A 54 9.96 11.81 4.52
C GLY A 54 9.56 11.58 3.05
N LEU A 55 8.76 10.55 2.76
CA LEU A 55 8.32 10.21 1.40
C LEU A 55 7.06 10.98 0.95
N GLY A 56 6.88 12.22 1.41
CA GLY A 56 5.69 13.01 1.09
C GLY A 56 5.52 13.28 -0.42
N ALA A 57 6.64 13.48 -1.12
CA ALA A 57 6.65 13.79 -2.56
C ALA A 57 6.07 12.66 -3.43
N LEU A 58 5.95 11.42 -2.92
CA LEU A 58 5.27 10.33 -3.65
C LEU A 58 3.80 10.64 -3.94
N SER A 59 3.20 11.58 -3.22
CA SER A 59 1.82 12.02 -3.48
C SER A 59 1.73 12.91 -4.72
N GLU A 60 2.81 13.63 -5.05
CA GLU A 60 2.90 14.51 -6.22
C GLU A 60 3.54 13.78 -7.41
N GLU A 61 4.45 12.85 -7.15
CA GLU A 61 5.18 12.02 -8.12
C GLU A 61 4.98 10.52 -7.82
N PRO A 62 3.80 9.95 -8.13
CA PRO A 62 3.46 8.56 -7.82
C PRO A 62 4.40 7.53 -8.46
N GLU A 63 5.07 7.86 -9.58
CA GLU A 63 6.05 7.02 -10.25
C GLU A 63 7.26 6.70 -9.36
N LEU A 64 7.57 7.56 -8.38
CA LEU A 64 8.62 7.29 -7.40
C LEU A 64 8.31 6.03 -6.57
N LEU A 65 7.04 5.78 -6.26
CA LEU A 65 6.62 4.56 -5.57
C LEU A 65 6.84 3.32 -6.43
N LEU A 66 6.54 3.41 -7.73
CA LEU A 66 6.77 2.32 -8.68
C LEU A 66 8.26 1.99 -8.82
N ARG A 67 9.10 3.03 -8.96
CA ARG A 67 10.56 2.90 -9.01
C ARG A 67 11.11 2.22 -7.76
N LEU A 68 10.67 2.67 -6.58
CA LEU A 68 11.06 2.08 -5.30
C LEU A 68 10.60 0.62 -5.19
N SER A 69 9.38 0.30 -5.63
CA SER A 69 8.83 -1.07 -5.58
C SER A 69 9.66 -2.06 -6.39
N ARG A 70 10.19 -1.63 -7.55
CA ARG A 70 11.01 -2.48 -8.42
C ARG A 70 12.33 -2.92 -7.79
N LEU A 71 12.81 -2.23 -6.77
CA LEU A 71 14.01 -2.65 -6.03
C LEU A 71 13.81 -3.97 -5.27
N PHE A 72 12.55 -4.35 -5.02
CA PHE A 72 12.19 -5.57 -4.29
C PHE A 72 11.73 -6.71 -5.21
N GLY A 73 11.71 -6.50 -6.52
CA GLY A 73 11.31 -7.50 -7.52
C GLY A 73 10.91 -6.86 -8.84
N ASP A 74 11.15 -7.58 -9.94
CA ASP A 74 10.92 -7.08 -11.30
C ASP A 74 9.43 -6.98 -11.67
N GLU A 75 8.59 -7.80 -11.06
CA GLU A 75 7.16 -7.85 -11.33
C GLU A 75 6.40 -6.86 -10.45
N VAL A 76 5.94 -5.76 -11.06
CA VAL A 76 4.94 -4.88 -10.45
C VAL A 76 3.66 -4.98 -11.28
N GLU A 77 2.63 -5.58 -10.68
CA GLU A 77 1.38 -5.92 -11.34
C GLU A 77 0.65 -4.68 -11.86
N ASP A 78 0.17 -4.71 -13.11
CA ASP A 78 -0.74 -3.70 -13.65
C ASP A 78 -2.17 -4.03 -13.20
N TYR A 79 -2.72 -3.27 -12.25
CA TYR A 79 -4.03 -3.60 -11.68
C TYR A 79 -5.19 -3.49 -12.68
N ARG A 80 -5.00 -2.89 -13.86
CA ARG A 80 -6.02 -2.86 -14.92
C ARG A 80 -6.24 -4.22 -15.57
N THR A 81 -5.27 -5.14 -15.47
CA THR A 81 -5.36 -6.49 -16.06
C THR A 81 -5.85 -7.54 -15.05
N THR A 82 -6.12 -7.11 -13.82
CA THR A 82 -6.57 -7.97 -12.71
C THR A 82 -8.09 -7.87 -12.50
N THR A 83 -8.61 -8.51 -11.44
CA THR A 83 -10.00 -8.35 -10.99
C THR A 83 -10.21 -7.11 -10.11
N THR A 84 -9.21 -6.25 -9.99
CA THR A 84 -9.28 -5.02 -9.19
C THR A 84 -10.34 -4.08 -9.75
N PRO A 85 -11.27 -3.57 -8.91
CA PRO A 85 -12.22 -2.54 -9.33
C PRO A 85 -11.49 -1.32 -9.88
N LYS A 86 -11.91 -0.82 -11.04
CA LYS A 86 -11.24 0.31 -11.73
C LYS A 86 -11.11 1.56 -10.86
N ASN A 87 -12.06 1.81 -9.97
CA ASN A 87 -12.02 2.94 -9.05
C ASN A 87 -10.97 2.77 -7.94
N MET A 88 -10.25 1.65 -7.85
CA MET A 88 -9.15 1.42 -6.92
C MET A 88 -7.78 1.43 -7.62
N VAL A 89 -7.74 1.70 -8.92
CA VAL A 89 -6.50 1.78 -9.69
C VAL A 89 -6.12 3.25 -9.85
N HIS A 90 -4.87 3.61 -9.57
CA HIS A 90 -4.41 4.98 -9.78
C HIS A 90 -4.51 5.33 -11.28
N PRO A 91 -5.05 6.51 -11.64
CA PRO A 91 -5.36 6.86 -13.03
C PRO A 91 -4.14 6.84 -13.95
N ASP A 92 -3.00 7.36 -13.47
CA ASP A 92 -1.80 7.53 -14.29
C ASP A 92 -0.75 6.42 -14.09
N VAL A 93 -0.81 5.72 -12.95
CA VAL A 93 0.19 4.71 -12.54
C VAL A 93 -0.54 3.43 -12.16
N PRO A 94 -0.97 2.62 -13.13
CA PRO A 94 -1.90 1.52 -12.88
C PRO A 94 -1.35 0.40 -12.00
N GLN A 95 -0.06 0.43 -11.71
CA GLN A 95 0.61 -0.43 -10.72
C GLN A 95 0.32 -0.04 -9.27
N ILE A 96 -0.34 1.10 -9.03
CA ILE A 96 -0.69 1.56 -7.69
C ILE A 96 -2.14 1.19 -7.40
N PHE A 97 -2.30 0.36 -6.36
CA PHE A 97 -3.59 0.08 -5.74
C PHE A 97 -3.93 1.16 -4.70
N VAL A 98 -5.04 1.86 -4.92
CA VAL A 98 -5.49 2.97 -4.09
C VAL A 98 -6.45 2.47 -3.00
N VAL A 99 -6.03 2.61 -1.75
CA VAL A 99 -6.86 2.37 -0.57
C VAL A 99 -7.31 3.71 -0.01
N SER A 100 -8.55 4.10 -0.31
CA SER A 100 -9.12 5.36 0.18
C SER A 100 -10.63 5.24 0.43
N ASN A 101 -11.11 5.96 1.43
CA ASN A 101 -12.54 6.15 1.73
C ASN A 101 -13.10 7.43 1.07
N THR A 102 -12.29 8.17 0.31
CA THR A 102 -12.67 9.42 -0.35
C THR A 102 -12.99 9.17 -1.83
N PRO A 103 -14.03 9.81 -2.41
CA PRO A 103 -14.29 9.74 -3.84
C PRO A 103 -13.08 10.21 -4.68
N PRO A 104 -12.85 9.65 -5.88
CA PRO A 104 -13.63 8.61 -6.55
C PRO A 104 -13.31 7.17 -6.07
N PHE A 105 -12.32 7.01 -5.18
CA PHE A 105 -11.77 5.70 -4.82
C PHE A 105 -12.58 4.95 -3.75
N SER A 106 -13.48 5.65 -3.07
CA SER A 106 -14.39 5.09 -2.07
C SER A 106 -15.21 3.93 -2.64
N ARG A 107 -15.33 2.84 -1.87
CA ARG A 107 -16.32 1.79 -2.15
C ARG A 107 -17.71 2.25 -1.70
N PRO A 108 -18.75 2.07 -2.52
CA PRO A 108 -20.10 2.33 -2.06
C PRO A 108 -20.42 1.40 -0.88
N PRO A 109 -21.25 1.84 0.08
CA PRO A 109 -21.75 0.94 1.09
C PRO A 109 -22.49 -0.24 0.44
N PRO A 110 -22.46 -1.44 1.05
CA PRO A 110 -23.20 -2.58 0.54
C PRO A 110 -24.69 -2.25 0.45
N ALA A 111 -25.37 -2.87 -0.52
CA ALA A 111 -26.83 -2.77 -0.63
C ALA A 111 -27.47 -3.21 0.69
N ARG A 112 -28.61 -2.59 1.03
CA ARG A 112 -29.40 -3.04 2.18
C ARG A 112 -29.90 -4.46 1.93
N PRO A 113 -30.04 -5.29 2.98
CA PRO A 113 -30.54 -6.65 2.82
C PRO A 113 -31.96 -6.64 2.25
N GLU A 114 -32.28 -7.68 1.48
CA GLU A 114 -33.65 -8.04 1.10
C GLU A 114 -34.03 -9.37 1.77
N PRO A 115 -35.13 -9.43 2.55
CA PRO A 115 -36.00 -8.31 2.91
C PRO A 115 -35.31 -7.26 3.79
N PRO A 116 -35.88 -6.04 3.93
CA PRO A 116 -35.35 -5.01 4.82
C PRO A 116 -35.30 -5.47 6.29
N LEU A 117 -34.37 -4.89 7.06
CA LEU A 117 -34.26 -5.12 8.51
C LEU A 117 -35.61 -4.94 9.23
N THR A 118 -35.80 -5.66 10.33
CA THR A 118 -36.98 -5.47 11.20
C THR A 118 -36.98 -4.06 11.80
N ALA A 119 -38.11 -3.63 12.38
CA ALA A 119 -38.23 -2.32 13.03
C ALA A 119 -37.16 -2.09 14.12
N ASP A 120 -36.73 -3.17 14.80
CA ASP A 120 -35.69 -3.15 15.83
C ASP A 120 -34.25 -3.28 15.26
N GLY A 121 -34.10 -3.27 13.93
CA GLY A 121 -32.80 -3.35 13.24
C GLY A 121 -32.22 -4.76 13.09
N ALA A 122 -32.98 -5.81 13.42
CA ALA A 122 -32.52 -7.19 13.29
C ALA A 122 -32.62 -7.71 11.85
N LEU A 123 -31.81 -8.72 11.52
CA LEU A 123 -31.92 -9.42 10.23
C LEU A 123 -33.30 -10.10 10.14
N PRO A 124 -34.03 -9.94 9.03
CA PRO A 124 -35.34 -10.54 8.85
C PRO A 124 -35.17 -12.01 8.43
N VAL A 125 -34.75 -12.85 9.38
CA VAL A 125 -34.61 -14.29 9.16
C VAL A 125 -35.99 -14.95 9.17
N ARG A 126 -36.44 -15.46 8.02
CA ARG A 126 -37.63 -16.33 7.93
C ARG A 126 -37.22 -17.66 7.33
N PHE A 127 -37.55 -18.75 8.02
CA PHE A 127 -37.29 -20.10 7.52
C PHE A 127 -38.27 -20.47 6.41
N PRO A 128 -37.85 -21.19 5.35
CA PRO A 128 -36.46 -21.50 5.02
C PRO A 128 -35.72 -20.25 4.53
N HIS A 129 -34.43 -20.16 4.86
CA HIS A 129 -33.57 -19.06 4.43
C HIS A 129 -33.52 -19.09 2.90
N ARG A 130 -34.23 -18.19 2.23
CA ARG A 130 -34.14 -18.06 0.78
C ARG A 130 -32.77 -17.47 0.46
N ILE A 131 -31.97 -18.24 -0.28
CA ILE A 131 -30.83 -17.70 -1.03
C ILE A 131 -31.46 -17.04 -2.26
N GLY A 132 -31.41 -15.71 -2.28
CA GLY A 132 -31.75 -14.86 -3.41
C GLY A 132 -30.68 -13.79 -3.49
#